data_AF-A0A101GH19-F1
#
_entry.id   AF-A0A101GH19-F1
#
_cell.length_a   1.000
_cell.length_b   1.000
_cell.length_c   1.000
_cell.angle_alpha   90.00
_cell.angle_beta   90.00
_cell.angle_gamma   90.00
#
_symmetry.space_group_name_H-M   'P 1'
#
loop_
_entity.id
_entity.type
_entity.pdbx_description
1 polymer ?
#
loop_
_entity_poly.entity_id
_entity_poly.type
_entity_poly.pdbx_seq_one_letter_code
_entity_poly.pdbx_strand_id
1 'polypeptide(L)' 'MELKELIKRLEILNNKGFIQTRRKGPTGIGHLAEQELGLTETNVAIPDIGGRVELKATRRNANSLITLFTFNRAVWKIK' A
#
# COMPACT_ATOMS: atom_id res chain seq x y z
N MET A 1 -1.54 11.86 7.51
CA MET A 1 -0.80 11.23 8.63
C MET A 1 0.60 11.81 8.61
N GLU A 2 1.09 12.32 9.73
CA GLU A 2 2.45 12.84 9.85
C GLU A 2 3.47 11.71 10.00
N LEU A 3 4.75 11.97 9.69
CA LEU A 3 5.82 10.96 9.73
C LEU A 3 5.94 10.27 11.10
N LYS A 4 5.85 11.02 12.19
CA LYS A 4 5.93 10.47 13.56
C LYS A 4 4.80 9.48 13.84
N GLU A 5 3.60 9.79 13.37
CA GLU A 5 2.44 8.91 13.53
C GLU A 5 2.57 7.67 12.65
N LEU A 6 3.09 7.81 11.43
CA LEU A 6 3.34 6.68 10.53
C LEU A 6 4.33 5.69 11.13
N ILE A 7 5.46 6.17 11.67
CA ILE A 7 6.46 5.33 12.34
C ILE A 7 5.81 4.55 13.50
N LYS A 8 5.08 5.24 14.37
CA LYS A 8 4.39 4.61 15.51
C LYS A 8 3.40 3.54 15.07
N ARG A 9 2.62 3.77 14.01
CA ARG A 9 1.68 2.77 13.47
C ARG A 9 2.38 1.57 12.86
N LEU A 10 3.50 1.77 12.18
CA LEU A 10 4.32 0.68 11.64
C LEU A 10 4.95 -0.18 12.75
N GLU A 11 5.42 0.44 13.83
CA GLU A 11 5.91 -0.28 15.01
C GLU A 11 4.81 -1.12 15.66
N ILE A 12 3.61 -0.53 15.85
CA ILE A 12 2.44 -1.25 16.36
C ILE A 12 2.09 -2.43 15.45
N LEU A 13 2.08 -2.22 14.13
CA LEU A 13 1.79 -3.27 13.16
C LEU A 13 2.82 -4.40 13.22
N ASN A 14 4.11 -4.08 13.32
CA ASN A 14 5.17 -5.07 13.46
C ASN A 14 5.01 -5.90 14.74
N ASN A 15 4.61 -5.26 15.84
CA ASN A 15 4.41 -5.93 17.13
C ASN A 15 3.19 -6.86 17.18
N LYS A 16 2.23 -6.73 16.25
CA LYS A 16 1.08 -7.65 16.15
C LYS A 16 1.48 -9.05 15.64
N GLY A 17 2.66 -9.20 15.05
CA GLY A 17 3.12 -10.48 14.49
C GLY A 17 2.33 -10.91 13.25
N PHE A 18 1.95 -12.19 13.16
CA PHE A 18 1.25 -12.71 12.00
C PHE A 18 -0.24 -12.35 12.04
N ILE A 19 -0.72 -11.64 11.00
CA ILE A 19 -2.11 -11.23 10.87
C ILE A 19 -2.74 -11.96 9.69
N GLN A 20 -3.90 -12.58 9.92
CA GLN A 20 -4.67 -13.24 8.88
C GLN A 20 -5.17 -12.22 7.84
N THR A 21 -5.09 -12.57 6.55
CA THR A 21 -5.56 -11.70 5.48
C THR A 21 -7.09 -11.55 5.47
N ARG A 22 -7.57 -10.37 5.05
CA ARG A 22 -9.00 -10.05 4.90
C ARG A 22 -9.57 -10.40 3.53
N ARG A 23 -8.72 -10.60 2.51
CA ARG A 23 -9.15 -10.98 1.15
C ARG A 23 -8.23 -12.03 0.53
N LYS A 24 -8.81 -12.92 -0.27
CA LYS A 24 -8.05 -13.95 -1.00
C LYS A 24 -7.26 -13.33 -2.16
N GLY A 25 -6.15 -13.97 -2.53
CA GLY A 25 -5.35 -13.60 -3.69
C GLY A 25 -4.13 -12.72 -3.39
N PRO A 26 -3.34 -12.38 -4.42
CA PRO A 26 -2.06 -11.69 -4.26
C PRO A 26 -2.21 -10.29 -3.64
N THR A 27 -3.34 -9.63 -3.93
CA THR A 27 -3.66 -8.27 -3.50
C THR A 27 -3.99 -8.17 -2.00
N GLY A 28 -4.09 -9.30 -1.29
CA GLY A 28 -4.42 -9.35 0.13
C GLY A 28 -3.36 -8.73 1.05
N ILE A 29 -2.10 -8.67 0.63
CA ILE A 29 -1.03 -8.06 1.45
C ILE A 29 -1.11 -6.53 1.47
N GLY A 30 -1.32 -5.90 0.30
CA GLY A 30 -1.51 -4.45 0.19
C GLY A 30 -2.75 -4.00 0.94
N HIS A 31 -3.88 -4.65 0.67
CA HIS A 31 -5.13 -4.35 1.37
C HIS A 31 -5.01 -4.55 2.88
N LEU A 32 -4.37 -5.62 3.36
CA LEU A 32 -4.18 -5.78 4.80
C LEU A 32 -3.35 -4.63 5.39
N ALA A 33 -2.25 -4.24 4.76
CA ALA A 33 -1.41 -3.15 5.22
C ALA A 33 -2.16 -1.81 5.27
N GLU A 34 -2.93 -1.48 4.23
CA GLU A 34 -3.78 -0.28 4.19
C GLU A 34 -4.77 -0.27 5.36
N GLN A 35 -5.49 -1.38 5.55
CA GLN A 35 -6.49 -1.50 6.60
C GLN A 35 -5.89 -1.41 8.01
N GLU A 36 -4.72 -2.03 8.24
CA GLU A 36 -4.03 -1.95 9.54
C GLU A 36 -3.45 -0.56 9.83
N LEU A 37 -3.11 0.21 8.79
CA LEU A 37 -2.67 1.60 8.91
C LEU A 37 -3.84 2.60 8.97
N GLY A 38 -5.08 2.14 8.76
CA GLY A 38 -6.29 2.96 8.78
C GLY A 38 -6.52 3.76 7.50
N LEU A 39 -6.05 3.24 6.37
CA LEU A 39 -6.26 3.81 5.04
C LEU A 39 -7.50 3.21 4.38
N THR A 40 -8.22 4.03 3.61
CA THR A 40 -9.37 3.57 2.80
C THR A 40 -8.88 3.26 1.39
N GLU A 41 -9.22 2.08 0.87
CA GLU A 41 -8.88 1.68 -0.50
C GLU A 41 -9.47 2.67 -1.51
N THR A 42 -8.65 3.09 -2.48
CA THR A 42 -9.02 4.07 -3.51
C THR A 42 -8.30 3.74 -4.82
N ASN A 43 -8.81 4.27 -5.94
CA ASN A 43 -8.19 4.17 -7.26
C ASN A 43 -7.69 5.52 -7.79
N VAL A 44 -7.65 6.55 -6.94
CA VAL A 44 -7.13 7.87 -7.29
C VAL A 44 -5.60 7.81 -7.35
N ALA A 45 -5.01 8.29 -8.43
CA ALA A 45 -3.55 8.28 -8.64
C ALA A 45 -2.84 9.41 -7.84
N ILE A 46 -2.98 9.37 -6.52
CA ILE A 46 -2.32 10.29 -5.56
C ILE A 46 -1.66 9.47 -4.45
N PRO A 47 -0.66 10.03 -3.74
CA PRO A 47 -0.01 9.31 -2.65
C PRO A 47 -0.98 8.97 -1.51
N ASP A 48 -0.85 7.76 -0.96
CA ASP A 48 -1.72 7.23 0.09
C ASP A 48 -1.68 8.04 1.40
N ILE A 49 -0.51 8.60 1.74
CA ILE A 49 -0.26 9.21 3.03
C ILE A 49 0.22 10.65 2.87
N GLY A 50 -0.59 11.58 3.38
CA GLY A 50 -0.23 12.99 3.51
C GLY A 50 0.12 13.70 2.19
N GLY A 51 -0.32 13.15 1.05
CA GLY A 51 -0.07 13.70 -0.28
C GLY A 51 1.40 13.63 -0.74
N ARG A 52 2.26 12.88 -0.03
CA ARG A 52 3.70 12.80 -0.33
C ARG A 52 4.29 11.39 -0.25
N VAL A 53 3.66 10.49 0.50
CA VAL A 53 4.18 9.15 0.77
C VAL A 53 3.23 8.12 0.17
N GLU A 54 3.80 7.24 -0.65
CA GLU A 54 3.13 6.08 -1.24
C GLU A 54 3.41 4.84 -0.40
N LEU A 55 2.39 4.02 -0.14
CA LEU A 55 2.50 2.76 0.57
C LEU A 55 2.54 1.59 -0.43
N LYS A 56 3.59 0.76 -0.36
CA LYS A 56 3.67 -0.51 -1.09
C LYS A 56 3.99 -1.65 -0.13
N ALA A 57 3.21 -2.73 -0.20
CA ALA A 57 3.43 -3.93 0.61
C ALA A 57 3.84 -5.12 -0.28
N THR A 58 4.92 -5.81 0.10
CA THR A 58 5.43 -7.00 -0.59
C THR A 58 5.84 -8.09 0.40
N ARG A 59 5.84 -9.34 -0.06
CA ARG A 59 6.31 -10.48 0.75
C ARG A 59 7.84 -10.56 0.60
N ARG A 60 8.56 -10.62 1.73
CA ARG A 60 10.04 -10.62 1.74
C ARG A 60 10.69 -11.67 0.83
N ASN A 61 10.08 -12.85 0.73
CA ASN A 61 10.62 -13.98 -0.05
C ASN A 61 9.91 -14.16 -1.41
N ALA A 62 9.22 -13.14 -1.92
CA ALA A 62 8.61 -13.19 -3.24
C ALA A 62 9.61 -12.73 -4.31
N ASN A 63 9.70 -13.48 -5.41
CA ASN A 63 10.51 -13.13 -6.58
C ASN A 63 9.80 -12.14 -7.53
N SER A 64 8.65 -11.61 -7.15
CA SER A 64 7.86 -10.67 -7.95
C SER A 64 8.44 -9.26 -7.88
N LEU A 65 8.41 -8.54 -8.99
CA LEU A 65 8.73 -7.11 -9.04
C LEU A 65 7.76 -6.28 -8.20
N ILE A 66 8.25 -5.16 -7.67
CA ILE A 66 7.40 -4.15 -7.01
C ILE A 66 6.75 -3.29 -8.09
N THR A 67 5.42 -3.28 -8.13
CA THR A 67 4.67 -2.39 -9.04
C THR A 67 4.70 -0.96 -8.48
N LEU A 68 5.32 -0.03 -9.21
CA LEU A 68 5.39 1.37 -8.81
C LEU A 68 4.05 2.08 -9.06
N PHE A 69 3.60 2.09 -10.31
CA PHE A 69 2.32 2.64 -10.75
C PHE A 69 1.87 1.96 -12.03
N THR A 70 0.59 2.10 -12.36
CA THR A 70 0.04 1.70 -13.66
C THR A 70 -0.30 2.93 -14.47
N PHE A 71 0.14 2.98 -15.72
CA PHE A 71 -0.16 4.08 -16.64
C PHE A 71 -0.76 3.54 -17.93
N ASN A 72 -1.96 4.00 -18.26
CA ASN A 72 -2.64 3.61 -19.48
C ASN A 72 -2.32 4.60 -20.62
N ARG A 73 -1.41 4.24 -21.52
CA ARG A 73 -1.04 5.09 -22.67
C ARG A 73 -2.19 5.38 -23.64
N ALA A 74 -3.24 4.53 -23.69
CA ALA A 74 -4.32 4.67 -24.67
C ALA A 74 -5.30 5.82 -24.35
N VAL A 75 -5.39 6.24 -23.09
CA VAL A 75 -6.26 7.36 -22.66
C VAL A 75 -5.57 8.72 -22.73
N TRP A 76 -4.23 8.76 -22.72
CA TRP A 76 -3.47 10.00 -22.82
C TRP A 76 -3.03 10.24 -24.27
N LYS A 77 -3.88 10.91 -25.06
CA LYS A 77 -3.49 11.46 -26.37
C LYS A 77 -2.61 12.69 -26.15
N ILE A 78 -1.31 12.46 -25.94
CA ILE A 78 -0.32 13.53 -26.02
C ILE A 78 -0.29 13.96 -27.49
N LYS A 79 -0.76 15.18 -27.77
CA LYS A 79 -0.53 15.85 -29.06
C LYS A 79 0.85 16.46 -29.06
#